data_AF-A0A7H0Y1T6-F1
#
_entry.id   AF-A0A7H0Y1T6-F1
#
_cell.length_a   1.000
_cell.length_b   1.000
_cell.length_c   1.000
_cell.angle_alpha   90.00
_cell.angle_beta   90.00
_cell.angle_gamma   90.00
#
_symmetry.space_group_name_H-M   'P 1'
#
loop_
_entity.id
_entity.type
_entity.pdbx_description
1 polymer ?
#
loop_
_entity_poly.entity_id
_entity_poly.type
_entity_poly.pdbx_seq_one_letter_code
_entity_poly.pdbx_strand_id
1 'polypeptide(L)' 'MKHSQNEIERPEVTQRIIELLDKQNEKGLKKYGTTIDQVFDTAYDWKLMALEEAIDLIQYQQKEIMRLERLLNPI' A
#
# COMPACT_ATOMS: atom_id res chain seq x y z
N MET A 1 19.77 -30.62 -7.93
CA MET A 1 18.31 -30.43 -7.78
C MET A 1 18.09 -29.16 -6.96
N LYS A 2 17.60 -28.08 -7.59
CA LYS A 2 17.28 -26.85 -6.85
C LYS A 2 16.03 -27.12 -6.02
N HIS A 3 16.09 -26.85 -4.72
CA HIS A 3 14.96 -26.98 -3.81
C HIS A 3 13.77 -26.19 -4.38
N SER A 4 12.67 -26.88 -4.67
CA SER A 4 11.37 -26.24 -4.84
C SER A 4 11.01 -25.65 -3.48
N GLN A 5 11.18 -24.33 -3.34
CA GLN A 5 10.57 -23.63 -2.22
C GLN A 5 9.06 -23.86 -2.34
N ASN A 6 8.45 -24.45 -1.31
CA ASN A 6 6.99 -24.55 -1.23
C ASN A 6 6.44 -23.12 -1.29
N GLU A 7 5.79 -22.75 -2.38
CA GLU A 7 5.01 -21.52 -2.43
C GLU A 7 3.94 -21.64 -1.35
N ILE A 8 3.99 -20.74 -0.37
CA ILE A 8 2.96 -20.65 0.66
C ILE A 8 1.71 -20.13 -0.04
N GLU A 9 0.71 -20.99 -0.22
CA GLU A 9 -0.59 -20.58 -0.73
C GLU A 9 -1.25 -19.66 0.31
N ARG A 10 -1.43 -18.39 -0.04
CA ARG A 10 -2.04 -17.38 0.84
C ARG A 10 -3.49 -17.13 0.43
N PRO A 11 -4.36 -16.74 1.37
CA PRO A 11 -5.68 -16.23 1.01
C PRO A 11 -5.58 -15.07 0.02
N GLU A 12 -6.53 -14.99 -0.90
CA GLU A 12 -6.50 -14.01 -2.00
C GLU A 12 -6.31 -12.56 -1.51
N VAL A 13 -7.05 -12.15 -0.49
CA VAL A 13 -6.95 -10.78 0.08
C VAL A 13 -5.54 -10.51 0.61
N THR A 14 -4.94 -11.48 1.29
CA THR A 14 -3.57 -11.37 1.82
C THR A 14 -2.57 -11.28 0.67
N GLN A 15 -2.73 -12.10 -0.36
CA GLN A 15 -1.86 -12.09 -1.53
C GLN A 15 -1.91 -10.73 -2.25
N ARG A 16 -3.11 -10.15 -2.43
CA ARG A 16 -3.27 -8.81 -3.02
C ARG A 16 -2.59 -7.70 -2.20
N ILE A 17 -2.65 -7.77 -0.87
CA ILE A 17 -1.96 -6.80 -0.01
C ILE A 17 -0.44 -6.86 -0.21
N ILE A 18 0.13 -8.08 -0.28
CA ILE A 18 1.56 -8.27 -0.49
C ILE A 18 1.99 -7.72 -1.85
N GLU A 19 1.23 -7.99 -2.91
CA GLU A 19 1.52 -7.44 -4.24
C GLU A 19 1.46 -5.91 -4.29
N LEU A 20 0.54 -5.29 -3.54
CA LEU A 20 0.46 -3.84 -3.43
C LEU A 20 1.63 -3.26 -2.62
N LEU A 21 2.05 -3.96 -1.56
CA LEU A 21 3.23 -3.58 -0.78
C LEU A 21 4.49 -3.56 -1.66
N ASP A 22 4.70 -4.61 -2.45
CA ASP A 22 5.85 -4.70 -3.36
C ASP A 22 5.85 -3.56 -4.38
N LYS A 23 4.69 -3.26 -5.00
CA LYS A 23 4.54 -2.14 -5.94
C LYS A 23 4.82 -0.78 -5.29
N GLN A 24 4.40 -0.58 -4.04
CA GLN A 24 4.65 0.66 -3.32
C GLN A 24 6.14 0.81 -2.97
N ASN A 25 6.82 -0.27 -2.59
CA ASN A 25 8.27 -0.27 -2.37
C ASN A 25 9.02 0.09 -3.66
N GLU A 26 8.65 -0.51 -4.80
CA GLU A 26 9.24 -0.15 -6.10
C GLU A 26 9.03 1.31 -6.47
N LYS A 27 7.81 1.83 -6.24
CA LYS A 27 7.48 3.23 -6.51
C LYS A 27 8.30 4.16 -5.63
N GLY A 28 8.43 3.85 -4.34
CA GLY A 28 9.27 4.60 -3.40
C GLY A 28 10.72 4.66 -3.86
N LEU A 29 11.30 3.50 -4.19
CA LEU A 29 12.67 3.41 -4.70
C LEU A 29 12.85 4.21 -6.00
N LYS A 30 11.92 4.12 -6.96
CA LYS A 30 11.98 4.89 -8.22
C LYS A 30 11.86 6.39 -7.99
N LYS A 31 11.03 6.83 -7.03
CA LYS A 31 10.75 8.25 -6.77
C LYS A 31 11.84 8.92 -5.95
N TYR A 32 12.35 8.23 -4.92
CA TYR A 32 13.25 8.82 -3.92
C TYR A 32 14.68 8.29 -4.00
N GLY A 33 14.95 7.26 -4.81
CA GLY A 33 16.28 6.67 -4.97
C GLY A 33 16.76 5.84 -3.78
N THR A 34 15.91 5.65 -2.77
CA THR A 34 16.23 4.91 -1.53
C THR A 34 14.97 4.18 -1.01
N THR A 35 15.16 3.19 -0.15
CA THR A 35 14.06 2.48 0.54
C THR A 35 13.70 3.18 1.85
N ILE A 36 12.52 2.86 2.41
CA ILE A 36 12.15 3.33 3.76
C ILE A 36 13.19 2.89 4.80
N ASP A 37 13.73 1.67 4.69
CA ASP A 37 14.74 1.17 5.64
C ASP A 37 16.06 1.94 5.62
N GLN A 38 16.35 2.64 4.52
CA GLN A 38 17.61 3.34 4.30
C GLN A 38 17.52 4.85 4.53
N VAL A 39 16.32 5.41 4.56
CA VAL A 39 16.14 6.84 4.73
C VAL A 39 16.41 7.24 6.18
N PHE A 40 17.05 8.38 6.39
CA PHE A 40 17.47 8.81 7.72
C PHE A 40 16.28 9.04 8.66
N ASP A 41 16.45 8.72 9.94
CA ASP A 41 15.44 8.95 10.99
C ASP A 41 15.00 10.43 11.11
N THR A 42 15.82 11.38 10.64
CA THR A 42 15.51 12.82 10.66
C THR A 42 14.94 13.35 9.35
N ALA A 43 14.71 12.49 8.35
CA ALA A 43 14.22 12.92 7.05
C ALA A 43 12.80 13.50 7.12
N TYR A 44 12.00 13.04 8.10
CA TYR A 44 10.61 13.44 8.29
C TYR A 44 10.24 13.48 9.77
N ASP A 45 9.19 14.22 10.11
CA ASP A 45 8.41 13.91 11.30
C ASP A 45 7.59 12.65 10.99
N TRP A 46 8.13 11.49 11.35
CA TRP A 46 7.54 10.19 11.05
C TRP A 46 6.13 10.02 11.57
N LYS A 47 5.84 10.61 12.73
CA LYS A 47 4.51 10.52 13.33
C LYS A 47 3.51 11.33 12.51
N LEU A 48 3.89 12.56 12.14
CA LEU A 48 3.05 13.40 11.29
C LEU A 48 2.82 12.76 9.92
N MET A 49 3.87 12.28 9.26
CA MET A 49 3.77 11.62 7.95
C MET A 49 2.86 10.39 7.98
N ALA A 50 2.96 9.55 9.02
CA ALA A 50 2.06 8.40 9.16
C ALA A 50 0.60 8.82 9.34
N LEU A 51 0.34 9.91 10.06
CA LEU A 51 -1.02 10.45 10.23
C LEU A 51 -1.57 11.02 8.91
N GLU A 52 -0.74 11.74 8.14
CA GLU A 52 -1.12 12.27 6.83
C GLU A 52 -1.48 11.14 5.86
N GLU A 53 -0.65 10.11 5.73
CA GLU A 53 -0.92 8.94 4.88
C GLU A 53 -2.17 8.15 5.34
N ALA A 54 -2.43 8.08 6.65
CA ALA A 54 -3.65 7.46 7.17
C ALA A 54 -4.91 8.27 6.81
N ILE A 55 -4.84 9.61 6.84
CA ILE A 55 -5.94 10.47 6.42
C ILE A 55 -6.19 10.34 4.91
N ASP A 56 -5.13 10.26 4.09
CA ASP A 56 -5.27 9.99 2.65
C ASP A 56 -5.95 8.65 2.37
N LEU A 57 -5.57 7.58 3.09
CA LEU A 57 -6.25 6.28 2.99
C LEU A 57 -7.75 6.40 3.29
N ILE A 58 -8.13 7.06 4.39
CA ILE A 58 -9.53 7.26 4.78
C ILE A 58 -10.29 8.03 3.69
N GLN A 59 -9.69 9.07 3.11
CA GLN A 59 -10.30 9.83 2.02
C GLN A 59 -10.57 8.97 0.79
N TYR A 60 -9.61 8.14 0.36
CA TYR A 60 -9.81 7.23 -0.77
C TYR A 60 -10.89 6.18 -0.49
N GLN A 61 -10.95 5.66 0.74
CA GLN A 61 -12.02 4.73 1.15
C GLN A 61 -13.40 5.39 1.07
N GLN A 62 -13.56 6.60 1.61
CA GLN A 62 -14.83 7.33 1.52
C GLN A 62 -15.22 7.58 0.06
N LYS A 63 -14.26 7.97 -0.79
CA LYS A 63 -14.51 8.18 -2.22
C LYS A 63 -14.99 6.91 -2.92
N GLU A 64 -14.41 5.76 -2.58
CA GLU A 64 -14.79 4.47 -3.16
C GLU A 64 -16.19 4.05 -2.71
N ILE A 65 -16.53 4.22 -1.43
CA ILE A 65 -17.89 3.98 -0.93
C ILE A 65 -18.90 4.82 -1.71
N MET A 66 -18.68 6.14 -1.81
CA MET A 66 -19.55 7.03 -2.58
C MET A 66 -19.64 6.65 -4.06
N ARG A 67 -18.58 6.07 -4.65
CA ARG A 67 -18.60 5.58 -6.03
C ARG A 67 -19.48 4.33 -6.13
N LEU A 68 -19.33 3.38 -5.22
CA LEU A 68 -20.10 2.14 -5.19
C LEU A 68 -21.59 2.41 -4.93
N GLU A 69 -21.93 3.30 -4.00
CA GLU A 69 -23.31 3.70 -3.72
C GLU A 69 -24.01 4.27 -4.95
N ARG A 70 -23.32 5.11 -5.74
CA ARG A 70 -23.84 5.65 -7.00
C ARG A 70 -24.01 4.60 -8.09
N LEU A 71 -23.16 3.58 -8.12
CA LEU A 71 -23.27 2.48 -9.08
C LEU A 71 -24.40 1.50 -8.72
N LEU A 72 -24.65 1.30 -7.42
CA LEU A 72 -25.75 0.45 -6.94
C LEU A 72 -27.12 1.13 -7.09
N ASN A 73 -27.17 2.46 -6.99
CA ASN A 73 -28.39 3.26 -7.12
C ASN A 73 -28.26 4.29 -8.27
N PRO A 74 -28.26 3.85 -9.53
CA PRO A 74 -28.25 4.77 -10.66
C PRO A 74 -29.58 5.54 -10.70
N ILE A 75 -29.48 6.88 -10.74
CA ILE A 75 -30.63 7.79 -10.93
C ILE A 75 -31.10 7.70 -12.39
#